data_AF-A0AAJ3P7R9-F1
#
_entry.id   AF-A0AAJ3P7R9-F1
#
_cell.length_a   1.000
_cell.length_b   1.000
_cell.length_c   1.000
_cell.angle_alpha   90.00
_cell.angle_beta   90.00
_cell.angle_gamma   90.00
#
_symmetry.space_group_name_H-M   'P 1'
#
loop_
_entity.id
_entity.type
_entity.pdbx_description
1 polymer ?
#
loop_
_entity_poly.entity_id
_entity_poly.type
_entity_poly.pdbx_seq_one_letter_code
_entity_poly.pdbx_strand_id
1 'polypeptide(L)'
;MSEAFIITKEHRRFREFANAVRKEHTIGICHGDAGVGKTNSARRYANWDALEPFLMRWGPRGDDDAKHYALANRSRAVFYTPEVLCRPKDLMHDIERWESKVGVCADEHLRTLDPEPLPPGRSAHLVELLIIDEAERLTATALELLRDKHDRTHIAIILIGMPGIDQRFRHYPQLYSRLGFSHHYRSLARDELLFVLDRHWKRLGRTLDPDDFTDAQAIAAIERITRGNFRLLERLFPQIIRVLKINDLETITDDVVEAAASVLVIGT
;
A
#
# COMPACT_ATOMS: atom_id res chain seq x y z
N MET A 1 17.58 -3.52 5.36
CA MET A 1 16.93 -3.59 6.68
C MET A 1 15.45 -3.34 6.46
N SER A 2 14.56 -4.23 6.91
CA SER A 2 13.12 -4.03 6.75
C SER A 2 12.70 -2.82 7.58
N GLU A 3 12.31 -1.73 6.91
CA GLU A 3 11.71 -0.58 7.58
C GLU A 3 10.41 -1.05 8.24
N ALA A 4 10.37 -0.97 9.57
CA ALA A 4 9.18 -1.35 10.31
C ALA A 4 8.02 -0.43 9.88
N PHE A 5 7.00 -1.01 9.25
CA PHE A 5 5.79 -0.31 8.82
C PHE A 5 5.19 0.47 9.99
N ILE A 6 4.99 1.77 9.79
CA ILE A 6 4.42 2.66 10.80
C ILE A 6 2.91 2.74 10.56
N ILE A 7 2.12 2.30 11.53
CA ILE A 7 0.65 2.37 11.46
C ILE A 7 0.26 3.82 11.69
N THR A 8 -0.04 4.53 10.61
CA THR A 8 -0.58 5.89 10.62
C THR A 8 -2.11 5.86 10.74
N LYS A 9 -2.75 6.99 11.04
CA LYS A 9 -4.21 7.12 10.97
C LYS A 9 -4.68 6.92 9.53
N GLU A 10 -3.88 7.36 8.57
CA GLU A 10 -4.14 7.25 7.14
C GLU A 10 -4.20 5.77 6.72
N HIS A 11 -3.32 4.92 7.25
CA HIS A 11 -3.41 3.48 7.07
C HIS A 11 -4.71 2.90 7.66
N ARG A 12 -5.14 3.34 8.85
CA ARG A 12 -6.41 2.88 9.45
C ARG A 12 -7.61 3.26 8.60
N ARG A 13 -7.65 4.50 8.10
CA ARG A 13 -8.69 4.96 7.16
C ARG A 13 -8.70 4.16 5.87
N PHE A 14 -7.53 3.84 5.32
CA PHE A 14 -7.43 2.96 4.15
C PHE A 14 -8.01 1.56 4.44
N ARG A 15 -7.75 0.98 5.62
CA ARG A 15 -8.32 -0.31 6.01
C ARG A 15 -9.84 -0.26 6.13
N GLU A 16 -10.38 0.81 6.74
CA GLU A 16 -11.83 1.02 6.84
C GLU A 16 -12.47 1.12 5.45
N PHE A 17 -11.86 1.90 4.57
CA PHE A 17 -12.25 2.01 3.16
C PHE A 17 -12.22 0.64 2.46
N ALA A 18 -11.12 -0.11 2.58
CA ALA A 18 -10.99 -1.41 1.92
C ALA A 18 -12.02 -2.43 2.44
N ASN A 19 -12.32 -2.39 3.75
CA ASN A 19 -13.37 -3.22 4.34
C ASN A 19 -14.77 -2.83 3.84
N ALA A 20 -15.04 -1.53 3.66
CA ALA A 20 -16.32 -1.06 3.12
C ALA A 20 -16.51 -1.50 1.66
N VAL A 21 -15.49 -1.32 0.82
CA VAL A 21 -15.48 -1.75 -0.59
C VAL A 21 -15.69 -3.27 -0.70
N ARG A 22 -15.02 -4.05 0.15
CA ARG A 22 -15.22 -5.49 0.27
C ARG A 22 -16.64 -5.85 0.67
N LYS A 23 -17.17 -5.24 1.72
CA LYS A 23 -18.49 -5.57 2.30
C LYS A 23 -19.63 -5.27 1.33
N GLU A 24 -19.54 -4.19 0.58
CA GLU A 24 -20.59 -3.77 -0.35
C GLU A 24 -20.41 -4.34 -1.76
N HIS A 25 -19.34 -5.10 -2.02
CA HIS A 25 -19.03 -5.65 -3.35
C HIS A 25 -19.05 -4.56 -4.43
N THR A 26 -18.31 -3.47 -4.17
CA THR A 26 -18.22 -2.31 -5.08
C THR A 26 -16.81 -2.14 -5.63
N ILE A 27 -16.66 -1.19 -6.54
CA ILE A 27 -15.36 -0.69 -6.98
C ILE A 27 -15.03 0.56 -6.15
N GLY A 28 -13.88 0.57 -5.48
CA GLY A 28 -13.35 1.70 -4.74
C GLY A 28 -12.20 2.37 -5.47
N ILE A 29 -12.04 3.68 -5.30
CA ILE A 29 -10.87 4.44 -5.77
C ILE A 29 -10.10 4.96 -4.56
N CYS A 30 -8.79 4.76 -4.56
CA CYS A 30 -7.88 5.37 -3.60
C CYS A 30 -6.87 6.25 -4.35
N HIS A 31 -6.98 7.57 -4.20
CA HIS A 31 -6.10 8.51 -4.89
C HIS A 31 -5.34 9.39 -3.92
N GLY A 32 -4.19 9.92 -4.32
CA GLY A 32 -3.36 10.80 -3.49
C GLY A 32 -1.99 11.02 -4.09
N ASP A 33 -1.19 11.94 -3.54
CA ASP A 33 0.10 12.30 -4.12
C ASP A 33 1.10 11.13 -4.15
N ALA A 34 2.12 11.23 -5.00
CA ALA A 34 3.19 10.24 -5.04
C ALA A 34 3.97 10.25 -3.72
N GLY A 35 4.20 9.08 -3.14
CA GLY A 35 5.02 8.96 -1.92
C GLY A 35 4.28 9.15 -0.59
N VAL A 36 2.95 9.32 -0.58
CA VAL A 36 2.16 9.39 0.68
C VAL A 36 1.91 8.04 1.35
N GLY A 37 2.27 6.92 0.70
CA GLY A 37 2.19 5.58 1.30
C GLY A 37 1.01 4.69 0.86
N LYS A 38 0.29 5.07 -0.20
CA LYS A 38 -0.85 4.29 -0.76
C LYS A 38 -0.50 2.82 -1.02
N THR A 39 0.55 2.59 -1.80
CA THR A 39 1.07 1.26 -2.17
C THR A 39 1.43 0.43 -0.94
N ASN A 40 2.15 1.01 0.03
CA ASN A 40 2.55 0.30 1.24
C ASN A 40 1.34 -0.09 2.10
N SER A 41 0.35 0.80 2.24
CA SER A 41 -0.90 0.49 2.95
C SER A 41 -1.68 -0.64 2.29
N ALA A 42 -1.74 -0.67 0.96
CA ALA A 42 -2.39 -1.72 0.20
C ALA A 42 -1.69 -3.08 0.30
N ARG A 43 -0.36 -3.12 0.10
CA ARG A 43 0.44 -4.34 0.27
C ARG A 43 0.33 -4.87 1.69
N ARG A 44 0.32 -3.99 2.70
CA ARG A 44 0.12 -4.37 4.10
C ARG A 44 -1.26 -4.94 4.36
N TYR A 45 -2.32 -4.36 3.80
CA TYR A 45 -3.69 -4.88 3.91
C TYR A 45 -3.78 -6.31 3.34
N ALA A 46 -3.18 -6.54 2.16
CA ALA A 46 -3.20 -7.84 1.50
C ALA A 46 -2.21 -8.86 2.09
N ASN A 47 -1.36 -8.47 3.05
CA ASN A 47 -0.18 -9.24 3.48
C ASN A 47 0.76 -9.62 2.31
N TRP A 48 0.80 -8.77 1.28
CA TRP A 48 1.47 -9.08 0.01
C TRP A 48 2.97 -9.24 0.15
N ASP A 49 3.63 -8.47 1.03
CA ASP A 49 5.09 -8.59 1.24
C ASP A 49 5.51 -9.98 1.75
N ALA A 50 4.61 -10.69 2.44
CA ALA A 50 4.84 -12.07 2.87
C ALA A 50 4.33 -13.09 1.86
N LEU A 51 3.19 -12.81 1.21
CA LEU A 51 2.57 -13.74 0.27
C LEU A 51 3.28 -13.77 -1.09
N GLU A 52 3.68 -12.62 -1.65
CA GLU A 52 4.26 -12.53 -2.99
C GLU A 52 5.49 -13.43 -3.20
N PRO A 53 6.53 -13.42 -2.33
CA PRO A 53 7.69 -14.30 -2.51
C PRO A 53 7.31 -15.79 -2.45
N PHE A 54 6.36 -16.13 -1.58
CA PHE A 54 5.84 -17.49 -1.44
C PHE A 54 5.06 -17.93 -2.68
N LEU A 55 4.13 -17.10 -3.14
CA LEU A 55 3.30 -17.36 -4.30
C LEU A 55 4.10 -17.35 -5.61
N MET A 56 5.21 -16.61 -5.68
CA MET A 56 6.15 -16.62 -6.81
C MET A 56 6.90 -17.95 -6.90
N ARG A 57 7.44 -18.46 -5.78
CA ARG A 57 8.16 -19.74 -5.74
C ARG A 57 7.25 -20.92 -6.10
N TRP A 58 6.01 -20.90 -5.62
CA TRP A 58 4.95 -21.88 -5.89
C TRP A 58 5.44 -23.34 -5.94
N GLY A 59 5.91 -23.85 -4.79
CA GLY A 59 6.48 -25.19 -4.65
C GLY A 59 5.52 -26.23 -4.04
N PRO A 60 6.02 -27.46 -3.80
CA PRO A 60 5.30 -28.49 -3.05
C PRO A 60 4.86 -27.96 -1.69
N ARG A 61 3.65 -28.32 -1.25
CA ARG A 61 3.13 -27.86 0.04
C ARG A 61 3.87 -28.56 1.18
N GLY A 62 4.27 -27.80 2.20
CA GLY A 62 4.81 -28.32 3.46
C GLY A 62 4.12 -27.72 4.68
N ASP A 63 4.35 -28.33 5.85
CA ASP A 63 3.77 -27.87 7.12
C ASP A 63 4.24 -26.47 7.52
N ASP A 64 5.45 -26.07 7.11
CA ASP A 64 6.01 -24.73 7.32
C ASP A 64 5.23 -23.62 6.58
N ASP A 65 4.37 -23.99 5.63
CA ASP A 65 3.58 -23.04 4.83
C ASP A 65 2.27 -22.63 5.50
N ALA A 66 1.89 -23.27 6.62
CA ALA A 66 0.64 -23.01 7.33
C ALA A 66 0.42 -21.52 7.66
N LYS A 67 1.51 -20.81 7.97
CA LYS A 67 1.49 -19.36 8.20
C LYS A 67 1.04 -18.58 6.96
N HIS A 68 1.51 -18.94 5.77
CA HIS A 68 1.12 -18.28 4.52
C HIS A 68 -0.33 -18.60 4.16
N TYR A 69 -0.80 -19.83 4.40
CA TYR A 69 -2.20 -20.20 4.20
C TYR A 69 -3.13 -19.41 5.12
N ALA A 70 -2.80 -19.30 6.41
CA ALA A 70 -3.56 -18.48 7.35
C ALA A 70 -3.56 -16.99 6.95
N LEU A 71 -2.44 -16.46 6.46
CA LEU A 71 -2.36 -15.08 5.97
C LEU A 71 -3.22 -14.86 4.71
N ALA A 72 -3.19 -15.79 3.76
CA ALA A 72 -4.01 -15.75 2.54
C ALA A 72 -5.51 -15.86 2.87
N ASN A 73 -5.90 -16.75 3.78
CA ASN A 73 -7.29 -16.86 4.23
C ASN A 73 -7.75 -15.65 5.04
N ARG A 74 -6.85 -14.98 5.77
CA ARG A 74 -7.18 -13.77 6.51
C ARG A 74 -7.33 -12.56 5.59
N SER A 75 -6.41 -12.38 4.65
CA SER A 75 -6.45 -11.23 3.75
C SER A 75 -7.47 -11.41 2.66
N ARG A 76 -7.59 -12.59 2.04
CA ARG A 76 -8.43 -12.88 0.85
C ARG A 76 -8.35 -11.80 -0.21
N ALA A 77 -7.17 -11.20 -0.34
CA ALA A 77 -6.93 -10.04 -1.17
C ALA A 77 -5.72 -10.30 -2.06
N VAL A 78 -5.87 -9.96 -3.35
CA VAL A 78 -4.79 -9.95 -4.33
C VAL A 78 -4.34 -8.52 -4.51
N PHE A 79 -3.02 -8.28 -4.50
CA PHE A 79 -2.44 -6.99 -4.86
C PHE A 79 -1.71 -7.14 -6.19
N TYR A 80 -1.98 -6.24 -7.13
CA TYR A 80 -1.41 -6.28 -8.48
C TYR A 80 -0.94 -4.88 -8.90
N THR A 81 0.24 -4.79 -9.50
CA THR A 81 0.76 -3.55 -10.10
C THR A 81 0.92 -3.79 -11.60
N PRO A 82 0.13 -3.12 -12.46
CA PRO A 82 0.24 -3.27 -13.91
C PRO A 82 1.60 -2.82 -14.44
N GLU A 83 2.08 -3.52 -15.46
CA GLU A 83 3.24 -3.09 -16.24
C GLU A 83 2.96 -1.77 -17.00
N VAL A 84 4.02 -1.04 -17.36
CA VAL A 84 3.91 0.27 -18.04
C VAL A 84 3.20 0.16 -19.40
N LEU A 85 3.44 -0.92 -20.13
CA LEU A 85 2.80 -1.22 -21.43
C LEU A 85 1.97 -2.50 -21.35
N CYS A 86 1.15 -2.59 -20.30
CA CYS A 86 0.37 -3.79 -20.04
C CYS A 86 -0.68 -4.05 -21.14
N ARG A 87 -0.66 -5.24 -21.73
CA ARG A 87 -1.71 -5.70 -22.65
C ARG A 87 -2.90 -6.18 -21.81
N PRO A 88 -4.15 -5.77 -22.13
CA PRO A 88 -5.31 -6.13 -21.31
C PRO A 88 -5.49 -7.64 -21.10
N LYS A 89 -5.11 -8.47 -22.08
CA LYS A 89 -5.18 -9.93 -21.95
C LYS A 89 -4.18 -10.48 -20.93
N ASP A 90 -2.96 -9.98 -20.96
CA ASP A 90 -1.88 -10.42 -20.05
C ASP A 90 -2.20 -9.98 -18.62
N LEU A 91 -2.74 -8.77 -18.44
CA LEU A 91 -3.27 -8.28 -17.17
C LEU A 91 -4.28 -9.26 -16.54
N MET A 92 -5.29 -9.66 -17.33
CA MET A 92 -6.35 -10.54 -16.82
C MET A 92 -5.81 -11.93 -16.49
N HIS A 93 -4.93 -12.49 -17.34
CA HIS A 93 -4.28 -13.76 -17.06
C HIS A 93 -3.43 -13.72 -15.77
N ASP A 94 -2.69 -12.64 -15.55
CA ASP A 94 -1.90 -12.47 -14.33
C ASP A 94 -2.79 -12.40 -13.10
N ILE A 95 -3.87 -11.61 -13.15
CA ILE A 95 -4.84 -11.50 -12.06
C ILE A 95 -5.47 -12.86 -11.76
N GLU A 96 -5.96 -13.57 -12.77
CA GLU A 96 -6.55 -14.91 -12.59
C GLU A 96 -5.55 -15.91 -12.01
N ARG A 97 -4.29 -15.82 -12.41
CA ARG A 97 -3.20 -16.64 -11.85
C ARG A 97 -3.00 -16.33 -10.36
N TRP A 98 -2.96 -15.05 -9.98
CA TRP A 98 -2.81 -14.65 -8.59
C TRP A 98 -4.02 -15.03 -7.74
N GLU A 99 -5.23 -14.81 -8.24
CA GLU A 99 -6.47 -15.20 -7.58
C GLU A 99 -6.53 -16.71 -7.35
N SER A 100 -6.19 -17.50 -8.36
CA SER A 100 -6.12 -18.95 -8.24
C SER A 100 -5.11 -19.37 -7.17
N LYS A 101 -3.93 -18.76 -7.16
CA LYS A 101 -2.87 -19.09 -6.19
C LYS A 101 -3.25 -18.72 -4.75
N VAL A 102 -3.77 -17.50 -4.53
CA VAL A 102 -4.26 -17.06 -3.21
C VAL A 102 -5.46 -17.90 -2.78
N GLY A 103 -6.37 -18.17 -3.71
CA GLY A 103 -7.53 -19.01 -3.51
C GLY A 103 -7.18 -20.41 -3.03
N VAL A 104 -6.23 -21.09 -3.69
CA VAL A 104 -5.73 -22.39 -3.24
C VAL A 104 -5.11 -22.29 -1.84
N CYS A 105 -4.32 -21.25 -1.56
CA CYS A 105 -3.74 -21.07 -0.22
C CYS A 105 -4.80 -20.86 0.87
N ALA A 106 -5.88 -20.14 0.55
CA ALA A 106 -7.01 -19.97 1.45
C ALA A 106 -7.78 -21.28 1.66
N ASP A 107 -8.01 -22.04 0.58
CA ASP A 107 -8.65 -23.36 0.61
C ASP A 107 -7.88 -24.35 1.48
N GLU A 108 -6.55 -24.42 1.35
CA GLU A 108 -5.70 -25.27 2.19
C GLU A 108 -5.87 -24.96 3.68
N HIS A 109 -5.97 -23.67 4.05
CA HIS A 109 -6.24 -23.30 5.44
C HIS A 109 -7.65 -23.70 5.88
N LEU A 110 -8.64 -23.57 5.01
CA LEU A 110 -10.01 -24.01 5.31
C LEU A 110 -10.07 -25.52 5.52
N ARG A 111 -9.32 -26.31 4.74
CA ARG A 111 -9.22 -27.78 4.88
C ARG A 111 -8.66 -28.23 6.23
N THR A 112 -7.80 -27.42 6.85
CA THR A 112 -7.33 -27.70 8.22
C THR A 112 -8.41 -27.52 9.28
N LEU A 113 -9.47 -26.76 8.98
CA LEU A 113 -10.59 -26.48 9.89
C LEU A 113 -11.81 -27.36 9.57
N ASP A 114 -12.07 -27.61 8.29
CA ASP A 114 -13.16 -28.41 7.76
C ASP A 114 -12.66 -29.26 6.58
N PRO A 115 -12.59 -30.60 6.68
CA PRO A 115 -11.98 -31.46 5.66
C PRO A 115 -12.76 -31.58 4.36
N GLU A 116 -14.00 -31.05 4.26
CA GLU A 116 -14.76 -31.15 3.01
C GLU A 116 -14.10 -30.35 1.88
N PRO A 117 -13.66 -31.01 0.78
CA PRO A 117 -12.95 -30.32 -0.28
C PRO A 117 -13.91 -29.43 -1.08
N LEU A 118 -13.54 -28.15 -1.26
CA LEU A 118 -14.18 -27.36 -2.30
C LEU A 118 -13.95 -28.01 -3.67
N PRO A 119 -14.96 -27.99 -4.57
CA PRO A 119 -14.78 -28.45 -5.94
C PRO A 119 -13.58 -27.76 -6.62
N PRO A 120 -12.79 -28.50 -7.42
CA PRO A 120 -11.66 -27.92 -8.16
C PRO A 120 -12.10 -26.70 -8.98
N GLY A 121 -11.29 -25.64 -8.95
CA GLY A 121 -11.58 -24.40 -9.68
C GLY A 121 -12.48 -23.41 -8.95
N ARG A 122 -13.07 -23.76 -7.80
CA ARG A 122 -13.81 -22.78 -6.97
C ARG A 122 -12.93 -21.98 -6.02
N SER A 123 -11.69 -22.41 -5.77
CA SER A 123 -10.81 -21.76 -4.82
C SER A 123 -10.52 -20.30 -5.18
N ALA A 124 -10.51 -19.93 -6.47
CA ALA A 124 -10.35 -18.54 -6.90
C ALA A 124 -11.48 -17.61 -6.38
N HIS A 125 -12.69 -18.14 -6.16
CA HIS A 125 -13.80 -17.38 -5.58
C HIS A 125 -13.65 -17.09 -4.08
N LEU A 126 -12.66 -17.70 -3.41
CA LEU A 126 -12.31 -17.36 -2.03
C LEU A 126 -11.61 -16.00 -1.95
N VAL A 127 -11.14 -15.46 -3.08
CA VAL A 127 -10.61 -14.09 -3.13
C VAL A 127 -11.77 -13.11 -3.19
N GLU A 128 -11.83 -12.24 -2.18
CA GLU A 128 -12.92 -11.30 -1.98
C GLU A 128 -12.56 -9.88 -2.48
N LEU A 129 -11.26 -9.59 -2.63
CA LEU A 129 -10.78 -8.25 -2.99
C LEU A 129 -9.60 -8.30 -3.96
N LEU A 130 -9.67 -7.51 -5.02
CA LEU A 130 -8.57 -7.22 -5.93
C LEU A 130 -8.13 -5.76 -5.74
N ILE A 131 -6.86 -5.55 -5.40
CA ILE A 131 -6.27 -4.22 -5.29
C ILE A 131 -5.31 -4.02 -6.46
N ILE A 132 -5.57 -3.01 -7.27
CA ILE A 132 -4.74 -2.66 -8.43
C ILE A 132 -4.05 -1.34 -8.14
N ASP A 133 -2.73 -1.38 -8.02
CA ASP A 133 -1.90 -0.19 -7.86
C ASP A 133 -1.59 0.47 -9.19
N GLU A 134 -1.17 1.73 -9.16
CA GLU A 134 -0.78 2.50 -10.37
C GLU A 134 -1.85 2.41 -11.48
N ALA A 135 -3.13 2.53 -11.10
CA ALA A 135 -4.28 2.35 -11.98
C ALA A 135 -4.30 3.36 -13.15
N GLU A 136 -3.50 4.43 -13.11
CA GLU A 136 -3.24 5.30 -14.25
C GLU A 136 -2.65 4.56 -15.47
N ARG A 137 -2.00 3.41 -15.28
CA ARG A 137 -1.45 2.56 -16.35
C ARG A 137 -2.52 1.76 -17.09
N LEU A 138 -3.72 1.65 -16.51
CA LEU A 138 -4.81 0.89 -17.12
C LEU A 138 -5.33 1.62 -18.36
N THR A 139 -5.47 0.87 -19.45
CA THR A 139 -6.16 1.33 -20.66
C THR A 139 -7.68 1.26 -20.48
N ALA A 140 -8.44 1.94 -21.34
CA ALA A 140 -9.90 1.87 -21.34
C ALA A 140 -10.40 0.41 -21.45
N THR A 141 -9.77 -0.38 -22.32
CA THR A 141 -10.07 -1.81 -22.48
C THR A 141 -9.80 -2.60 -21.20
N ALA A 142 -8.69 -2.35 -20.51
CA ALA A 142 -8.38 -3.03 -19.26
C ALA A 142 -9.41 -2.69 -18.15
N LEU A 143 -9.81 -1.42 -18.03
CA LEU A 143 -10.85 -1.00 -17.09
C LEU A 143 -12.20 -1.70 -17.37
N GLU A 144 -12.56 -1.84 -18.64
CA GLU A 144 -13.78 -2.52 -19.04
C GLU A 144 -13.75 -4.02 -18.74
N LEU A 145 -12.61 -4.69 -18.94
CA LEU A 145 -12.44 -6.09 -18.56
C LEU A 145 -12.52 -6.28 -17.03
N LEU A 146 -11.93 -5.37 -16.26
CA LEU A 146 -12.03 -5.39 -14.80
C LEU A 146 -13.47 -5.17 -14.32
N ARG A 147 -14.21 -4.29 -14.99
CA ARG A 147 -15.62 -4.04 -14.73
C ARG A 147 -16.47 -5.28 -15.03
N ASP A 148 -16.30 -5.89 -16.21
CA ASP A 148 -16.99 -7.14 -16.57
C ASP A 148 -16.68 -8.26 -15.58
N LYS A 149 -15.42 -8.40 -15.14
CA LYS A 149 -15.04 -9.35 -14.10
C LYS A 149 -15.77 -9.09 -12.78
N HIS A 150 -15.77 -7.85 -12.29
CA HIS A 150 -16.52 -7.45 -11.10
C HIS A 150 -18.00 -7.85 -11.21
N ASP A 151 -18.65 -7.55 -12.34
CA ASP A 151 -20.07 -7.86 -12.54
C ASP A 151 -20.35 -9.36 -12.60
N ARG A 152 -19.42 -10.17 -13.11
CA ARG A 152 -19.58 -11.64 -13.20
C ARG A 152 -19.26 -12.37 -11.91
N THR A 153 -18.25 -11.92 -11.16
CA THR A 153 -17.74 -12.65 -9.99
C THR A 153 -18.12 -12.01 -8.66
N HIS A 154 -18.66 -10.79 -8.67
CA HIS A 154 -18.91 -9.98 -7.47
C HIS A 154 -17.65 -9.75 -6.61
N ILE A 155 -16.46 -9.84 -7.21
CA ILE A 155 -15.22 -9.50 -6.52
C ILE A 155 -15.15 -7.99 -6.31
N ALA A 156 -14.81 -7.56 -5.09
CA ALA A 156 -14.59 -6.14 -4.82
C ALA A 156 -13.26 -5.70 -5.47
N ILE A 157 -13.20 -4.48 -6.00
CA ILE A 157 -11.99 -3.95 -6.66
C ILE A 157 -11.60 -2.61 -6.04
N ILE A 158 -10.32 -2.43 -5.71
CA ILE A 158 -9.76 -1.12 -5.34
C ILE A 158 -8.76 -0.70 -6.40
N LEU A 159 -8.99 0.46 -6.99
CA LEU A 159 -8.08 1.11 -7.93
C LEU A 159 -7.29 2.19 -7.20
N ILE A 160 -5.98 2.02 -7.07
CA ILE A 160 -5.08 2.98 -6.44
C ILE A 160 -4.34 3.75 -7.53
N GLY A 161 -4.30 5.08 -7.41
CA GLY A 161 -3.56 5.88 -8.39
C GLY A 161 -3.25 7.31 -7.94
N MET A 162 -2.78 8.09 -8.89
CA MET A 162 -2.45 9.51 -8.70
C MET A 162 -3.69 10.40 -8.52
N PRO A 163 -3.56 11.63 -8.00
CA PRO A 163 -4.69 12.56 -7.88
C PRO A 163 -5.33 12.83 -9.25
N GLY A 164 -6.67 12.94 -9.27
CA GLY A 164 -7.43 13.18 -10.51
C GLY A 164 -7.81 11.91 -11.27
N ILE A 165 -7.40 10.72 -10.82
CA ILE A 165 -7.82 9.45 -11.43
C ILE A 165 -9.35 9.24 -11.31
N ASP A 166 -9.97 9.76 -10.26
CA ASP A 166 -11.42 9.77 -10.07
C ASP A 166 -12.12 10.57 -11.18
N GLN A 167 -11.56 11.72 -11.56
CA GLN A 167 -12.07 12.53 -12.67
C GLN A 167 -11.85 11.83 -14.01
N ARG A 168 -10.70 11.18 -14.20
CA ARG A 168 -10.45 10.36 -15.39
C ARG A 168 -11.52 9.27 -15.51
N PHE A 169 -11.86 8.58 -14.41
CA PHE A 169 -12.83 7.49 -14.43
C PHE A 169 -14.29 7.94 -14.65
N ARG A 170 -14.62 9.21 -14.44
CA ARG A 170 -15.93 9.77 -14.87
C ARG A 170 -16.17 9.65 -16.38
N HIS A 171 -15.12 9.59 -17.19
CA HIS A 171 -15.21 9.42 -18.64
C HIS A 171 -15.57 7.98 -19.07
N TYR A 172 -15.66 7.04 -18.12
CA TYR A 172 -16.09 5.66 -18.36
C TYR A 172 -17.39 5.38 -17.59
N PRO A 173 -18.58 5.75 -18.12
CA PRO A 173 -19.85 5.71 -17.38
C PRO A 173 -20.20 4.34 -16.81
N GLN A 174 -19.84 3.26 -17.52
CA GLN A 174 -20.12 1.89 -17.10
C GLN A 174 -19.35 1.53 -15.83
N LEU A 175 -18.05 1.85 -15.77
CA LEU A 175 -17.24 1.72 -14.57
C LEU A 175 -17.73 2.67 -13.47
N TYR A 176 -18.01 3.93 -13.83
CA TYR A 176 -18.42 4.96 -12.89
C TYR A 176 -19.69 4.58 -12.11
N SER A 177 -20.63 3.89 -12.76
CA SER A 177 -21.85 3.37 -12.12
C SER A 177 -21.60 2.36 -11.00
N ARG A 178 -20.42 1.71 -10.98
CA ARG A 178 -20.02 0.70 -9.99
C ARG A 178 -19.01 1.24 -8.96
N LEU A 179 -18.62 2.50 -9.09
CA LEU A 179 -17.79 3.17 -8.09
C LEU A 179 -18.63 3.48 -6.86
N GLY A 180 -18.40 2.74 -5.78
CA GLY A 180 -19.11 2.93 -4.50
C GLY A 180 -18.43 3.92 -3.58
N PHE A 181 -17.09 3.89 -3.55
CA PHE A 181 -16.30 4.65 -2.58
C PHE A 181 -15.11 5.35 -3.22
N SER A 182 -14.82 6.55 -2.75
CA SER A 182 -13.55 7.25 -3.04
C SER A 182 -12.84 7.59 -1.74
N HIS A 183 -11.56 7.27 -1.67
CA HIS A 183 -10.68 7.56 -0.56
C HIS A 183 -9.53 8.45 -1.03
N HIS A 184 -9.47 9.67 -0.51
CA HIS A 184 -8.32 10.54 -0.71
C HIS A 184 -7.27 10.24 0.36
N TYR A 185 -6.17 9.61 -0.06
CA TYR A 185 -5.02 9.31 0.77
C TYR A 185 -4.13 10.55 0.89
N ARG A 186 -4.17 11.20 2.05
CA ARG A 186 -3.49 12.47 2.30
C ARG A 186 -2.06 12.25 2.78
N SER A 187 -1.23 13.28 2.61
CA SER A 187 0.05 13.39 3.31
C SER A 187 -0.13 13.40 4.83
N LEU A 188 0.93 13.07 5.55
CA LEU A 188 0.91 13.02 7.02
C LEU A 188 0.49 14.37 7.59
N ALA A 189 -0.48 14.32 8.50
CA ALA A 189 -0.78 15.47 9.34
C ALA A 189 0.35 15.69 10.37
N ARG A 190 0.41 16.89 10.96
CA ARG A 190 1.49 17.28 11.89
C ARG A 190 1.64 16.32 13.08
N ASP A 191 0.53 15.85 13.63
CA ASP A 191 0.49 14.88 14.73
C ASP A 191 1.01 13.49 14.31
N GLU A 192 0.72 13.07 13.08
CA GLU A 192 1.27 11.83 12.53
C GLU A 192 2.75 11.94 12.19
N LEU A 193 3.17 13.11 11.69
CA LEU A 193 4.56 13.40 11.43
C LEU A 193 5.36 13.31 12.73
N LEU A 194 4.91 13.96 13.81
CA LEU A 194 5.54 13.86 15.13
C LEU A 194 5.70 12.41 15.60
N PHE A 195 4.65 11.59 15.43
CA PHE A 195 4.71 10.16 15.78
C PHE A 195 5.75 9.38 14.95
N VAL A 196 5.87 9.69 13.65
CA VAL A 196 6.88 9.10 12.79
C VAL A 196 8.28 9.57 13.22
N LEU A 197 8.46 10.87 13.46
CA LEU A 197 9.73 11.49 13.87
C LEU A 197 10.24 10.90 15.19
N ASP A 198 9.39 10.78 16.22
CA ASP A 198 9.74 10.15 17.50
C ASP A 198 10.34 8.75 17.30
N ARG A 199 9.75 7.95 16.41
CA ARG A 199 10.25 6.61 16.11
C ARG A 199 11.60 6.64 15.39
N HIS A 200 11.82 7.61 14.52
CA HIS A 200 13.12 7.79 13.86
C HIS A 200 14.19 8.27 14.83
N TRP A 201 13.89 9.21 15.73
CA TRP A 201 14.80 9.65 16.80
C TRP A 201 15.21 8.48 17.71
N LYS A 202 14.24 7.66 18.12
CA LYS A 202 14.51 6.44 18.91
C LYS A 202 15.44 5.46 18.21
N ARG A 203 15.35 5.32 16.88
CA ARG A 203 16.29 4.49 16.10
C ARG A 203 17.72 5.05 16.09
N LEU A 204 17.87 6.35 16.31
CA LEU A 204 19.17 7.01 16.48
C LEU A 204 19.68 6.95 17.93
N GLY A 205 18.95 6.28 18.83
CA GLY A 205 19.26 6.26 20.26
C GLY A 205 18.95 7.59 20.95
N ARG A 206 18.12 8.45 20.33
CA ARG A 206 17.75 9.78 20.84
C ARG A 206 16.28 9.81 21.24
N THR A 207 15.93 10.71 22.16
CA THR A 207 14.55 11.04 22.51
C THR A 207 14.20 12.36 21.85
N LEU A 208 13.05 12.42 21.18
CA LEU A 208 12.52 13.66 20.62
C LEU A 208 11.80 14.40 21.75
N ASP A 209 12.22 15.62 22.06
CA ASP A 209 11.56 16.50 23.03
C ASP A 209 10.93 17.70 22.29
N PRO A 210 9.61 17.69 22.03
CA PRO A 210 8.94 18.80 21.36
C PRO A 210 8.99 20.13 22.13
N ASP A 211 9.31 20.10 23.43
CA ASP A 211 9.45 21.29 24.26
C ASP A 211 10.89 21.85 24.25
N ASP A 212 11.87 21.10 23.72
CA ASP A 212 13.20 21.63 23.42
C ASP A 212 13.17 22.49 22.15
N PHE A 213 13.80 23.66 22.24
CA PHE A 213 13.81 24.65 21.16
C PHE A 213 14.49 24.12 19.90
N THR A 214 15.56 23.33 20.04
CA THR A 214 16.32 22.76 18.93
C THR A 214 15.49 21.72 18.16
N ASP A 215 14.88 20.79 18.89
CA ASP A 215 14.02 19.75 18.31
C ASP A 215 12.77 20.37 17.68
N ALA A 216 12.16 21.38 18.30
CA ALA A 216 11.02 22.10 17.72
C ALA A 216 11.34 22.77 16.37
N GLN A 217 12.53 23.40 16.27
CA GLN A 217 13.01 23.98 15.00
C GLN A 217 13.26 22.91 13.94
N ALA A 218 13.92 21.80 14.30
CA ALA A 218 14.16 20.70 13.39
C ALA A 218 12.86 20.07 12.87
N ILE A 219 11.87 19.85 13.76
CA ILE A 219 10.54 19.34 13.38
C ILE A 219 9.87 20.29 12.39
N ALA A 220 9.88 21.60 12.65
CA ALA A 220 9.29 22.59 11.76
C ALA A 220 9.99 22.64 10.39
N ALA A 221 11.32 22.50 10.35
CA ALA A 221 12.08 22.41 9.12
C ALA A 221 11.69 21.16 8.31
N ILE A 222 11.62 20.00 8.96
CA ILE A 222 11.22 18.73 8.33
C ILE A 222 9.77 18.83 7.81
N GLU A 223 8.85 19.38 8.60
CA GLU A 223 7.44 19.58 8.19
C GLU A 223 7.36 20.46 6.95
N ARG A 224 8.08 21.59 6.92
CA ARG A 224 8.10 22.52 5.78
C ARG A 224 8.68 21.89 4.52
N ILE A 225 9.78 21.14 4.65
CA ILE A 225 10.48 20.52 3.51
C ILE A 225 9.69 19.33 2.96
N THR A 226 9.21 18.46 3.84
CA THR A 226 8.53 17.23 3.43
C THR A 226 7.06 17.45 3.07
N ARG A 227 6.41 18.47 3.64
CA ARG A 227 4.96 18.69 3.58
C ARG A 227 4.17 17.41 3.93
N GLY A 228 4.71 16.58 4.84
CA GLY A 228 4.13 15.31 5.23
C GLY A 228 4.27 14.17 4.20
N ASN A 229 5.08 14.34 3.15
CA ASN A 229 5.35 13.28 2.16
C ASN A 229 6.28 12.21 2.76
N PHE A 230 5.75 11.00 2.95
CA PHE A 230 6.46 9.91 3.60
C PHE A 230 7.71 9.45 2.83
N ARG A 231 7.64 9.35 1.50
CA ARG A 231 8.81 8.99 0.67
C ARG A 231 9.93 10.02 0.79
N LEU A 232 9.59 11.31 0.83
CA LEU A 232 10.59 12.35 1.02
C LEU A 232 11.20 12.30 2.41
N LEU A 233 10.39 12.03 3.44
CA LEU A 233 10.85 11.81 4.82
C LEU A 233 11.84 10.63 4.90
N GLU A 234 11.50 9.48 4.31
CA GLU A 234 12.38 8.30 4.26
C GLU A 234 13.69 8.55 3.51
N ARG A 235 13.69 9.48 2.53
CA ARG A 235 14.91 9.90 1.84
C ARG A 235 15.73 10.92 2.63
N LEU A 236 15.08 11.77 3.42
CA LEU A 236 15.70 12.83 4.22
C LEU A 236 16.50 12.27 5.40
N PHE A 237 15.94 11.31 6.12
CA PHE A 237 16.58 10.75 7.32
C PHE A 237 17.98 10.17 7.08
N PRO A 238 18.21 9.33 6.05
CA PRO A 238 19.56 8.86 5.72
C PRO A 238 20.55 10.00 5.45
N GLN A 239 20.09 11.11 4.86
CA GLN A 239 20.95 12.28 4.64
C GLN A 239 21.24 13.03 5.93
N ILE A 240 20.25 13.20 6.82
CA ILE A 240 20.47 13.76 8.16
C ILE A 240 21.54 12.95 8.91
N ILE A 241 21.41 11.62 8.94
CA ILE A 241 22.40 10.73 9.58
C ILE A 241 23.79 10.91 8.97
N ARG A 242 23.87 11.09 7.65
CA ARG A 242 25.12 11.31 6.95
C ARG A 242 25.76 12.64 7.32
N VAL A 243 24.99 13.73 7.36
CA VAL A 243 25.47 15.07 7.73
C VAL A 243 25.95 15.09 9.17
N LEU A 244 25.21 14.46 10.10
CA LEU A 244 25.62 14.33 11.50
C LEU A 244 26.98 13.63 11.63
N LYS A 245 27.18 12.51 10.92
CA LYS A 245 28.43 11.74 10.97
C LYS A 245 29.62 12.46 10.36
N ILE A 246 29.42 13.23 9.28
CA ILE A 246 30.50 13.97 8.60
C ILE A 246 30.99 15.13 9.46
N ASN A 247 30.08 15.81 10.14
CA ASN A 247 30.38 17.01 10.92
C ASN A 247 30.56 16.74 12.42
N ASP A 248 30.52 15.46 12.84
CA ASP A 248 30.61 15.02 14.24
C ASP A 248 29.59 15.71 15.16
N LEU A 249 28.34 15.79 14.69
CA LEU A 249 27.25 16.48 15.39
C LEU A 249 26.36 15.48 16.16
N GLU A 250 26.05 15.85 17.41
CA GLU A 250 25.21 15.05 18.30
C GLU A 250 23.73 15.49 18.33
N THR A 251 23.37 16.60 17.68
CA THR A 251 22.02 17.16 17.68
C THR A 251 21.52 17.40 16.26
N ILE A 252 20.22 17.19 16.04
CA ILE A 252 19.58 17.49 14.74
C ILE A 252 19.06 18.93 14.84
N THR A 253 19.77 19.85 14.21
CA THR A 253 19.36 21.26 14.11
C THR A 253 18.63 21.52 12.78
N ASP A 254 18.02 22.69 12.64
CA ASP A 254 17.45 23.13 11.36
C ASP A 254 18.50 23.17 10.23
N ASP A 255 19.72 23.63 10.53
CA ASP A 255 20.85 23.68 9.60
C ASP A 255 21.23 22.28 9.09
N VAL A 256 21.22 21.28 9.97
CA VAL A 256 21.48 19.88 9.57
C VAL A 256 20.38 19.36 8.64
N VAL A 257 19.13 19.70 8.94
CA VAL A 257 17.98 19.32 8.11
C VAL A 257 18.04 19.99 6.74
N GLU A 258 18.35 21.29 6.68
CA GLU A 258 18.51 22.05 5.44
C GLU A 258 19.69 21.55 4.61
N ALA A 259 20.85 21.31 5.25
CA ALA A 259 22.01 20.73 4.58
C ALA A 259 21.68 19.35 4.00
N ALA A 260 20.97 18.50 4.74
CA ALA A 260 20.52 17.20 4.26
C ALA A 260 19.51 17.31 3.09
N ALA A 261 18.60 18.28 3.15
CA ALA A 261 17.60 18.53 2.11
C ALA A 261 18.22 19.08 0.82
N SER A 262 19.28 19.89 0.91
CA SER A 262 19.98 20.47 -0.24
C SER A 262 20.55 19.43 -1.22
N VAL A 263 20.83 18.21 -0.73
CA VAL A 263 21.34 17.09 -1.53
C VAL A 263 20.21 16.30 -2.21
N LEU A 264 18.96 16.55 -1.82
CA LEU A 264 17.79 15.86 -2.37
C LEU A 264 17.16 16.65 -3.51
N VAL A 265 16.81 15.92 -4.57
CA VAL A 265 15.87 16.44 -5.59
C VAL A 265 14.47 16.39 -4.99
N ILE A 266 13.92 17.57 -4.70
CA ILE A 266 12.57 17.81 -4.18
C ILE A 266 11.76 18.47 -5.29
N GLY A 267 10.72 17.78 -5.77
CA GLY A 267 9.75 18.38 -6.69
C GLY A 267 8.86 19.36 -5.93
N THR A 268 8.89 20.63 -6.31
CA THR A 268 8.06 21.71 -5.74
C THR A 268 6.60 21.62 -6.15
#